data_AF-A0A968EL18-F1
#
_entry.id   AF-A0A968EL18-F1
#
_cell.length_a   1.000
_cell.length_b   1.000
_cell.length_c   1.000
_cell.angle_alpha   90.00
_cell.angle_beta   90.00
_cell.angle_gamma   90.00
#
_symmetry.space_group_name_H-M   'P 1'
#
loop_
_entity.id
_entity.type
_entity.pdbx_description
1 polymer ?
#
loop_
_entity_poly.entity_id
_entity_poly.type
_entity_poly.pdbx_seq_one_letter_code
_entity_poly.pdbx_strand_id
1 'polypeptide(L)'
;MADPPSQLTESPVDFETAVAYALSPVMRRLIILYVVGVLLLPVGMGIFLGTPLHTLLPGLVLKLVGLLLAVAGAALLFAGLFGAAFKLVTDANRVAVDG
;
A
#
# COMPACT_ATOMS: atom_id res chain seq x y z
N MET A 1 -10.34 35.21 13.39
CA MET A 1 -10.07 33.97 12.66
C MET A 1 -9.01 34.30 11.63
N ALA A 2 -7.84 33.66 11.70
CA ALA A 2 -6.80 33.88 10.71
C ALA A 2 -7.21 33.16 9.42
N ASP A 3 -7.37 33.92 8.34
CA ASP A 3 -7.56 33.35 7.02
C ASP A 3 -6.41 32.37 6.73
N PRO A 4 -6.70 31.15 6.23
CA PRO A 4 -5.64 30.23 5.84
C PRO A 4 -4.77 30.91 4.78
N PRO A 5 -3.43 30.72 4.84
CA PRO A 5 -2.53 31.35 3.89
C PRO A 5 -2.93 31.00 2.45
N SER A 6 -3.04 32.02 1.60
CA SER A 6 -3.49 31.94 0.20
C SER A 6 -2.67 30.99 -0.70
N GLN A 7 -1.55 30.47 -0.19
CA GLN A 7 -0.68 29.49 -0.84
C GLN A 7 -1.27 28.06 -0.87
N LEU A 8 -2.34 27.77 -0.12
CA LEU A 8 -3.04 26.48 -0.20
C LEU A 8 -4.08 26.43 -1.34
N THR A 9 -4.43 27.58 -1.93
CA THR A 9 -5.44 27.66 -2.99
C THR A 9 -4.83 27.48 -4.39
N GLU A 10 -3.54 27.76 -4.55
CA GLU A 10 -2.77 27.48 -5.77
C GLU A 10 -1.98 26.18 -5.60
N SER A 11 -2.66 25.03 -5.51
CA SER A 11 -1.96 23.75 -5.68
C SER A 11 -1.45 23.71 -7.12
N PRO A 12 -0.13 23.64 -7.38
CA PRO A 12 0.41 23.54 -8.74
C PRO A 12 0.10 22.18 -9.41
N VAL A 13 -0.65 21.32 -8.73
CA VAL A 13 -1.01 19.98 -9.18
C VAL A 13 -2.52 19.90 -9.35
N ASP A 14 -2.96 19.92 -10.60
CA ASP A 14 -4.33 19.59 -10.98
C ASP A 14 -4.61 18.10 -10.77
N PHE A 15 -5.87 17.74 -10.51
CA PHE A 15 -6.29 16.36 -10.31
C PHE A 15 -5.90 15.45 -11.48
N GLU A 16 -6.02 15.96 -12.71
CA GLU A 16 -5.64 15.22 -13.93
C GLU A 16 -4.15 14.87 -13.94
N THR A 17 -3.30 15.81 -13.54
CA THR A 17 -1.85 15.60 -13.41
C THR A 17 -1.54 14.58 -12.32
N ALA A 18 -2.23 14.65 -11.17
CA ALA A 18 -2.09 13.67 -10.10
C ALA A 18 -2.51 12.25 -10.53
N VAL A 19 -3.61 12.13 -11.27
CA VAL A 19 -4.10 10.85 -11.81
C VAL A 19 -3.13 10.30 -12.86
N ALA A 20 -2.65 11.14 -13.78
CA ALA A 20 -1.66 10.75 -14.77
C ALA A 20 -0.37 10.21 -14.12
N TYR A 21 0.09 10.88 -13.07
CA TYR A 21 1.24 10.42 -12.28
C TYR A 21 0.96 9.10 -11.55
N ALA A 22 -0.22 8.94 -10.94
CA ALA A 22 -0.63 7.69 -10.30
C ALA A 22 -0.71 6.51 -11.29
N LEU A 23 -1.08 6.80 -12.55
CA LEU A 23 -1.11 5.82 -13.65
C LEU A 23 0.27 5.51 -14.24
N SER A 24 1.32 6.23 -13.85
CA SER A 24 2.69 5.92 -14.28
C SER A 24 3.04 4.46 -13.97
N PRO A 25 3.85 3.78 -14.81
CA PRO A 25 4.12 2.35 -14.63
C PRO A 25 4.68 1.98 -13.25
N VAL A 26 5.43 2.90 -12.62
CA VAL A 26 6.02 2.69 -11.30
C VAL A 26 4.98 2.87 -10.20
N MET A 27 4.26 4.00 -10.16
CA MET A 27 3.23 4.23 -9.14
C MET A 27 2.12 3.20 -9.23
N ARG A 28 1.70 2.83 -10.45
CA ARG A 28 0.70 1.78 -10.67
C ARG A 28 1.13 0.45 -10.06
N ARG A 29 2.39 0.03 -10.22
CA ARG A 29 2.90 -1.20 -9.59
C ARG A 29 2.83 -1.12 -8.07
N LEU A 30 3.23 0.01 -7.48
CA LEU A 30 3.21 0.21 -6.03
C LEU A 30 1.78 0.22 -5.47
N ILE A 31 0.84 0.85 -6.17
CA ILE A 31 -0.59 0.83 -5.84
C ILE A 31 -1.14 -0.58 -5.94
N ILE A 32 -0.80 -1.35 -6.98
CA ILE A 32 -1.22 -2.76 -7.10
C ILE A 32 -0.67 -3.58 -5.92
N LEU A 33 0.61 -3.44 -5.57
CA LEU A 33 1.19 -4.14 -4.42
C LEU A 33 0.45 -3.79 -3.12
N TYR A 34 0.14 -2.51 -2.92
CA TYR A 34 -0.65 -2.05 -1.78
C TYR A 34 -2.05 -2.69 -1.76
N VAL A 35 -2.79 -2.63 -2.87
CA VAL A 35 -4.14 -3.19 -2.98
C VAL A 35 -4.13 -4.70 -2.74
N VAL A 36 -3.19 -5.42 -3.37
CA VAL A 36 -3.03 -6.86 -3.15
C VAL A 36 -2.70 -7.15 -1.69
N GLY A 37 -1.80 -6.38 -1.06
CA GLY A 37 -1.46 -6.53 0.35
C GLY A 37 -2.67 -6.30 1.28
N VAL A 38 -3.45 -5.25 1.03
CA VAL A 38 -4.68 -4.92 1.77
C VAL A 38 -5.71 -6.03 1.70
N LEU A 39 -5.84 -6.72 0.57
CA LEU A 39 -6.77 -7.83 0.41
C LEU A 39 -6.20 -9.14 0.98
N LEU A 40 -4.90 -9.41 0.77
CA LEU A 40 -4.28 -10.68 1.11
C LEU A 40 -4.04 -10.84 2.61
N LEU A 41 -3.68 -9.75 3.31
CA LEU A 41 -3.43 -9.75 4.75
C LEU A 41 -4.65 -10.24 5.57
N PRO A 42 -5.86 -9.65 5.44
CA PRO A 42 -7.02 -10.10 6.21
C PRO A 42 -7.45 -11.51 5.81
N VAL A 43 -7.28 -11.92 4.55
CA VAL A 43 -7.54 -13.30 4.12
C VAL A 43 -6.62 -14.29 4.84
N GLY A 44 -5.32 -14.02 4.87
CA GLY A 44 -4.35 -14.84 5.59
C GLY A 44 -4.63 -14.91 7.09
N MET A 45 -4.92 -13.77 7.72
CA MET A 45 -5.28 -13.73 9.15
C MET A 45 -6.58 -14.49 9.42
N GLY A 46 -7.58 -14.37 8.55
CA GLY A 46 -8.86 -15.08 8.68
C GLY A 46 -8.67 -16.59 8.67
N ILE A 47 -7.84 -17.11 7.76
CA ILE A 47 -7.50 -18.54 7.70
C ILE A 47 -6.72 -18.96 8.96
N PHE A 48 -5.73 -18.18 9.37
CA PHE A 48 -4.88 -18.49 10.52
C PHE A 48 -5.65 -18.53 11.86
N LEU A 49 -6.54 -17.55 12.07
CA LEU A 49 -7.32 -17.41 13.30
C LEU A 49 -8.57 -18.30 13.30
N GLY A 50 -9.18 -18.50 12.13
CA GLY A 50 -10.41 -19.29 11.97
C GLY A 50 -10.20 -20.81 11.96
N THR A 51 -8.98 -21.29 11.72
CA THR A 51 -8.68 -22.73 11.69
C THR A 51 -8.44 -23.27 13.10
N PRO A 52 -9.26 -24.22 13.59
CA PRO A 52 -9.11 -24.75 14.93
C PRO A 52 -8.04 -25.86 15.01
N LEU A 53 -7.30 -25.91 16.12
CA LEU A 53 -6.14 -26.80 16.31
C LEU A 53 -6.51 -28.27 16.62
N HIS A 54 -7.79 -28.59 16.80
CA HIS A 54 -8.22 -29.94 17.17
C HIS A 54 -8.08 -30.96 16.02
N THR A 55 -7.85 -30.48 14.78
CA THR A 55 -7.48 -31.34 13.65
C THR A 55 -5.96 -31.30 13.47
N LEU A 56 -5.23 -32.19 14.17
CA LEU A 56 -3.77 -32.09 14.36
C LEU A 56 -2.96 -31.86 13.08
N LEU A 57 -3.19 -32.63 12.01
CA LEU A 57 -2.45 -32.49 10.75
C LEU A 57 -3.09 -31.47 9.78
N PRO A 58 -4.39 -31.59 9.44
CA PRO A 58 -5.02 -30.69 8.46
C PRO A 58 -5.12 -29.25 8.96
N GLY A 59 -5.45 -29.07 10.25
CA GLY A 59 -5.56 -27.76 10.87
C GLY A 59 -4.22 -27.06 11.00
N LEU A 60 -3.14 -27.80 11.25
CA LEU A 60 -1.79 -27.24 11.28
C LEU A 60 -1.35 -26.75 9.89
N VAL A 61 -1.57 -27.54 8.84
CA VAL A 61 -1.26 -27.14 7.45
C VAL A 61 -2.02 -25.87 7.07
N LEU A 62 -3.34 -25.83 7.32
CA LEU A 62 -4.16 -24.65 7.03
C LEU A 62 -3.72 -23.42 7.82
N LYS A 63 -3.34 -23.58 9.09
CA LYS A 63 -2.76 -22.47 9.87
C LYS A 63 -1.46 -21.96 9.28
N LEU A 64 -0.54 -22.84 8.88
CA LEU A 64 0.71 -22.42 8.25
C LEU A 64 0.46 -21.69 6.94
N VAL A 65 -0.48 -22.16 6.11
CA VAL A 65 -0.90 -21.48 4.89
C VAL A 65 -1.47 -20.08 5.21
N GLY A 66 -2.37 -19.98 6.19
CA GLY A 66 -2.91 -18.69 6.63
C GLY A 66 -1.83 -17.72 7.11
N LEU A 67 -0.87 -18.20 7.89
CA LEU A 67 0.25 -17.41 8.37
C LEU A 67 1.13 -16.91 7.22
N LEU A 68 1.49 -17.79 6.28
CA LEU A 68 2.29 -17.41 5.11
C LEU A 68 1.57 -16.36 4.25
N LEU A 69 0.27 -16.53 4.02
CA LEU A 69 -0.55 -15.54 3.31
C LEU A 69 -0.60 -14.20 4.05
N ALA A 70 -0.73 -14.22 5.38
CA ALA A 70 -0.75 -13.00 6.20
C ALA A 70 0.60 -12.27 6.11
N VAL A 71 1.72 -12.99 6.25
CA VAL A 71 3.07 -12.42 6.14
C VAL A 71 3.32 -11.86 4.75
N ALA A 72 2.97 -12.60 3.70
CA ALA A 72 3.09 -12.13 2.32
C ALA A 72 2.21 -10.88 2.09
N GLY A 73 0.98 -10.87 2.56
CA GLY A 73 0.07 -9.72 2.49
C GLY A 73 0.62 -8.50 3.22
N ALA A 74 1.16 -8.68 4.43
CA ALA A 74 1.80 -7.62 5.20
C ALA A 74 3.02 -7.04 4.46
N ALA A 75 3.87 -7.89 3.90
CA ALA A 75 5.04 -7.46 3.14
C ALA A 75 4.66 -6.66 1.89
N LEU A 76 3.64 -7.12 1.15
CA LEU A 76 3.13 -6.42 -0.04
C LEU A 76 2.49 -5.08 0.32
N LEU A 77 1.70 -5.04 1.40
CA LEU A 77 1.08 -3.81 1.90
C LEU A 77 2.15 -2.79 2.29
N PHE A 78 3.15 -3.24 3.05
CA PHE A 78 4.27 -2.39 3.46
C PHE A 78 5.05 -1.89 2.26
N ALA A 79 5.45 -2.77 1.34
CA ALA A 79 6.19 -2.41 0.14
C ALA A 79 5.43 -1.43 -0.76
N GLY A 80 4.12 -1.66 -0.96
CA GLY A 80 3.27 -0.78 -1.75
C GLY A 80 3.10 0.59 -1.12
N LEU A 81 2.80 0.65 0.19
CA LEU A 81 2.58 1.90 0.91
C LEU A 81 3.86 2.73 1.02
N PHE A 82 4.92 2.15 1.60
CA PHE A 82 6.17 2.87 1.82
C PHE A 82 6.89 3.15 0.51
N GLY A 83 6.82 2.23 -0.46
CA GLY A 83 7.36 2.46 -1.80
C GLY A 83 6.66 3.63 -2.50
N ALA A 84 5.33 3.70 -2.46
CA ALA A 84 4.58 4.80 -3.06
C ALA A 84 4.87 6.15 -2.38
N ALA A 85 4.88 6.18 -1.04
CA ALA A 85 5.18 7.38 -0.28
C ALA A 85 6.61 7.89 -0.55
N PHE A 86 7.60 7.00 -0.51
CA PHE A 86 8.99 7.35 -0.80
C PHE A 86 9.17 7.83 -2.24
N LYS A 87 8.51 7.17 -3.21
CA LYS A 87 8.55 7.56 -4.61
C LYS A 87 7.96 8.96 -4.82
N LEU A 88 6.85 9.26 -4.16
CA LEU A 88 6.22 10.58 -4.21
C LEU A 88 7.13 11.68 -3.66
N VAL A 89 7.77 11.45 -2.51
CA VAL A 89 8.71 12.42 -1.91
C VAL A 89 9.95 12.61 -2.77
N THR A 90 10.53 11.53 -3.29
CA THR A 90 11.76 11.60 -4.10
C THR A 90 11.54 12.29 -5.44
N ASP A 91 10.41 12.02 -6.11
CA ASP A 91 10.09 12.69 -7.38
C ASP A 91 9.74 14.16 -7.15
N ALA A 92 9.04 14.50 -6.06
CA ALA A 92 8.79 15.90 -5.69
C ALA A 92 10.09 16.67 -5.41
N ASN A 93 11.01 16.07 -4.64
CA ASN A 93 12.31 16.67 -4.37
C ASN A 93 13.14 16.87 -5.63
N ARG A 94 13.07 15.93 -6.59
CA ARG A 94 13.77 16.07 -7.86
C ARG A 94 13.25 17.27 -8.66
N VAL A 95 11.93 17.44 -8.74
CA VAL A 95 11.32 18.60 -9.41
C VAL A 95 11.73 19.91 -8.74
N ALA A 96 11.83 19.93 -7.40
CA ALA A 96 12.24 21.13 -6.66
C ALA A 96 13.73 21.49 -6.81
N VAL A 97 14.58 20.53 -7.21
CA VAL A 97 16.02 20.75 -7.44
C VAL A 97 16.31 21.08 -8.89
N ASP A 98 15.58 20.46 -9.83
CA ASP A 98 15.80 20.60 -11.27
C ASP A 98 14.98 21.76 -11.90
N GLY A 99 14.07 22.40 -11.15
CA GLY A 99 13.20 23.52 -11.59
C GLY A 99 13.59 24.86 -11.01
#